data_AF-A0A1Y3NU15-F1
#
_entry.id   AF-A0A1Y3NU15-F1
#
_cell.length_a   1.000
_cell.length_b   1.000
_cell.length_c   1.000
_cell.angle_alpha   90.00
_cell.angle_beta   90.00
_cell.angle_gamma   90.00
#
_symmetry.space_group_name_H-M   'P 1'
#
loop_
_entity.id
_entity.type
_entity.pdbx_description
1 polymer ?
#
loop_
_entity_poly.entity_id
_entity_poly.type
_entity_poly.pdbx_seq_one_letter_code
_entity_poly.pdbx_strand_id
1 'polypeptide(L)'
;MWISPLNCENFNSWETLKINELFILQKSVAQVGLFWKTLQNVFDTKQPPFRIVLKSSQNEFGQVIAVGNTKEEIEKDWKYIIDNFMPAVEKYEDFDDKESFILYKLGFLLSSDELTQRTMDRLLKATSKLDQVPGLSYNDNSTRSDPTSERNKKPIDVKDLQAQRQNAEFRQLFNLPEEEDLVRRYFI
;
A
#
# COMPACT_ATOMS: atom_id res chain seq x y z
N MET A 1 3.53 1.11 -11.22
CA MET A 1 2.47 1.22 -10.20
C MET A 1 1.21 0.57 -10.73
N TRP A 2 0.58 -0.27 -9.91
CA TRP A 2 -0.72 -0.87 -10.19
C TRP A 2 -1.83 0.17 -10.22
N ILE A 3 -2.78 0.02 -11.13
CA ILE A 3 -3.98 0.84 -11.20
C ILE A 3 -5.21 -0.06 -11.32
N SER A 4 -6.38 0.50 -11.02
CA SER A 4 -7.64 -0.15 -11.39
C SER A 4 -7.69 -0.34 -12.91
N PRO A 5 -8.13 -1.51 -13.41
CA PRO A 5 -8.22 -1.78 -14.85
C PRO A 5 -8.97 -0.66 -15.58
N LEU A 6 -8.31 -0.08 -16.59
CA LEU A 6 -8.88 0.95 -17.43
C LEU A 6 -8.88 0.48 -18.88
N ASN A 7 -10.05 0.49 -19.53
CA ASN A 7 -10.15 0.08 -20.94
C ASN A 7 -9.20 0.90 -21.81
N CYS A 8 -8.43 0.22 -22.66
CA CYS A 8 -7.63 0.87 -23.66
C CYS A 8 -8.53 1.49 -24.72
N GLU A 9 -8.22 2.72 -25.11
CA GLU A 9 -8.78 3.38 -26.29
C GLU A 9 -7.83 3.21 -27.47
N ASN A 10 -8.37 3.29 -28.69
CA ASN A 10 -7.64 3.11 -29.93
C ASN A 10 -6.64 4.26 -30.16
N PHE A 11 -5.38 4.03 -29.81
CA PHE A 11 -4.30 4.98 -30.07
C PHE A 11 -3.08 4.25 -30.65
N ASN A 12 -2.77 4.52 -31.92
CA ASN A 12 -1.57 4.06 -32.63
C ASN A 12 -0.27 4.74 -32.13
N SER A 13 -0.14 4.95 -30.83
CA SER A 13 0.94 5.74 -30.20
C SER A 13 1.71 4.92 -29.16
N TRP A 14 1.74 3.59 -29.31
CA TRP A 14 2.39 2.68 -28.36
C TRP A 14 3.27 1.66 -29.08
N GLU A 15 4.49 1.49 -28.60
CA GLU A 15 5.46 0.50 -29.03
C GLU A 15 5.42 -0.67 -28.04
N THR A 16 5.29 -1.89 -28.57
CA THR A 16 5.32 -3.10 -27.74
C THR A 16 6.75 -3.47 -27.40
N LEU A 17 7.06 -3.52 -26.10
CA LEU A 17 8.37 -3.92 -25.59
C LEU A 17 8.42 -5.41 -25.22
N LYS A 18 7.35 -5.93 -24.62
CA LYS A 18 7.21 -7.36 -24.25
C LYS A 18 5.77 -7.79 -24.43
N ILE A 19 5.57 -9.06 -24.75
CA ILE A 19 4.25 -9.66 -24.90
C ILE A 19 4.30 -11.10 -24.39
N ASN A 20 3.25 -11.53 -23.71
CA ASN A 20 2.98 -12.93 -23.45
C ASN A 20 1.52 -13.24 -23.80
N GLU A 21 1.01 -14.40 -23.36
CA GLU A 21 -0.37 -14.82 -23.63
C GLU A 21 -1.39 -13.75 -23.21
N LEU A 22 -1.29 -13.22 -21.99
CA LEU A 22 -2.27 -12.32 -21.38
C LEU A 22 -1.88 -10.85 -21.37
N PHE A 23 -0.59 -10.51 -21.43
CA PHE A 23 -0.09 -9.19 -21.11
C PHE A 23 0.76 -8.60 -22.23
N ILE A 24 0.70 -7.28 -22.36
CA ILE A 24 1.53 -6.49 -23.27
C ILE A 24 2.17 -5.36 -22.47
N LEU A 25 3.49 -5.31 -22.45
CA LEU A 25 4.25 -4.17 -21.95
C LEU A 25 4.49 -3.21 -23.10
N GLN A 26 4.08 -1.95 -22.92
CA GLN A 26 4.17 -0.94 -23.96
C GLN A 26 4.86 0.33 -23.47
N LYS A 27 5.45 1.06 -24.41
CA LYS A 27 6.04 2.39 -24.24
C LYS A 27 5.37 3.37 -25.20
N SER A 28 5.06 4.58 -24.75
CA SER A 28 4.49 5.62 -25.60
C SER A 28 5.48 5.99 -26.71
N VAL A 29 5.04 5.86 -27.95
CA VAL A 29 5.71 6.44 -29.11
C VAL A 29 5.17 7.86 -29.22
N ALA A 30 5.73 8.78 -28.43
CA ALA A 30 5.52 10.19 -28.70
C ALA A 30 6.00 10.43 -30.14
N GLN A 31 5.08 10.61 -31.09
CA GLN A 31 5.42 10.87 -32.48
C GLN A 31 6.40 12.03 -32.51
N VAL A 32 7.60 11.69 -32.96
CA VAL A 32 8.72 12.59 -33.18
C VAL A 32 8.26 13.63 -34.21
N GLY A 33 7.71 14.77 -33.75
CA GLY A 33 7.89 16.04 -34.44
C GLY A 33 6.72 16.76 -35.15
N LEU A 34 5.43 16.35 -35.13
CA LEU A 34 4.45 17.13 -35.95
C LEU A 34 3.07 17.51 -35.37
N PHE A 35 2.56 16.97 -34.26
CA PHE A 35 1.18 17.32 -33.84
C PHE A 35 1.01 17.70 -32.36
N TRP A 36 2.05 18.19 -31.70
CA TRP A 36 1.91 18.66 -30.32
C TRP A 36 1.28 20.05 -30.14
N LYS A 37 1.02 20.81 -31.22
CA LYS A 37 0.52 22.19 -31.10
C LYS A 37 -1.00 22.34 -30.89
N THR A 38 -1.81 21.28 -31.07
CA THR A 38 -3.28 21.43 -31.04
C THR A 38 -3.99 20.53 -30.02
N LEU A 39 -3.30 19.54 -29.43
CA LEU A 39 -3.87 18.65 -28.40
C LEU A 39 -3.40 18.97 -26.98
N GLN A 40 -2.53 19.97 -26.81
CA GLN A 40 -1.93 20.32 -25.52
C GLN A 40 -2.93 20.84 -24.48
N ASN A 41 -4.15 21.23 -24.89
CA ASN A 41 -5.14 21.85 -24.00
C ASN A 41 -6.17 20.90 -23.37
N VAL A 42 -6.22 19.62 -23.72
CA VAL A 42 -7.28 18.70 -23.19
C VAL A 42 -6.71 17.43 -22.54
N PHE A 43 -5.41 17.15 -22.66
CA PHE A 43 -4.75 16.03 -22.00
C PHE A 43 -3.65 16.52 -21.05
N ASP A 44 -3.99 17.47 -20.18
CA ASP A 44 -3.09 18.10 -19.20
C ASP A 44 -2.79 17.19 -17.98
N THR A 45 -2.71 15.88 -18.21
CA THR A 45 -2.09 14.92 -17.30
C THR A 45 -1.11 14.12 -18.14
N LYS A 46 0.19 14.32 -17.91
CA LYS A 46 1.27 13.54 -18.53
C LYS A 46 1.03 12.06 -18.18
N GLN A 47 0.33 11.33 -19.04
CA GLN A 47 0.15 9.90 -18.87
C GLN A 47 1.55 9.26 -18.79
N PRO A 48 1.82 8.38 -17.81
CA PRO A 48 3.13 7.79 -17.70
C PRO A 48 3.52 7.08 -19.02
N PRO A 49 4.77 7.24 -19.48
CA PRO A 49 5.22 6.75 -20.79
C PRO A 49 5.26 5.23 -20.91
N PHE A 50 5.10 4.48 -19.80
CA PHE A 50 5.05 3.03 -19.82
C PHE A 50 3.75 2.50 -19.24
N ARG A 51 3.27 1.40 -19.80
CA ARG A 51 2.06 0.72 -19.32
C ARG A 51 2.09 -0.78 -19.54
N ILE A 52 1.40 -1.52 -18.68
CA ILE A 52 1.08 -2.94 -18.88
C ILE A 52 -0.41 -3.06 -19.18
N VAL A 53 -0.72 -3.72 -20.29
CA VAL A 53 -2.07 -4.00 -20.76
C VAL A 53 -2.37 -5.48 -20.55
N LEU A 54 -3.47 -5.78 -19.87
CA LEU A 54 -4.11 -7.08 -19.85
C LEU A 54 -4.99 -7.19 -21.10
N LYS A 55 -4.75 -8.21 -21.93
CA LYS A 55 -5.62 -8.56 -23.05
C LYS A 55 -6.96 -9.06 -22.51
N SER A 56 -8.01 -8.81 -23.27
CA SER A 56 -9.36 -9.23 -22.92
C SER A 56 -9.98 -10.00 -24.06
N SER A 57 -10.80 -11.01 -23.75
CA SER A 57 -11.63 -11.68 -24.76
C SER A 57 -12.79 -10.80 -25.23
N GLN A 58 -13.22 -9.85 -24.39
CA GLN A 58 -14.37 -8.98 -24.63
C GLN A 58 -13.99 -7.64 -25.26
N ASN A 59 -12.73 -7.23 -25.13
CA ASN A 59 -12.22 -5.96 -25.63
C ASN A 59 -10.92 -6.16 -26.43
N GLU A 60 -10.96 -5.84 -27.72
CA GLU A 60 -9.83 -5.99 -28.64
C GLU A 60 -8.57 -5.23 -28.19
N PHE A 61 -8.74 -4.12 -27.47
CA PHE A 61 -7.63 -3.29 -27.00
C PHE A 61 -7.15 -3.64 -25.59
N GLY A 62 -7.91 -4.46 -24.86
CA GLY A 62 -7.61 -4.84 -23.48
C GLY A 62 -7.76 -3.70 -22.46
N GLN A 63 -7.15 -3.88 -21.29
CA GLN A 63 -7.22 -2.98 -20.14
C GLN A 63 -5.83 -2.65 -19.60
N VAL A 64 -5.55 -1.37 -19.35
CA VAL A 64 -4.34 -0.94 -18.64
C VAL A 64 -4.48 -1.27 -17.17
N ILE A 65 -3.52 -2.02 -16.63
CA ILE A 65 -3.51 -2.48 -15.23
C ILE A 65 -2.32 -1.96 -14.41
N ALA A 66 -1.30 -1.44 -15.08
CA ALA A 66 -0.17 -0.79 -14.44
C ALA A 66 0.43 0.28 -15.35
N VAL A 67 0.98 1.33 -14.74
CA VAL A 67 1.65 2.44 -15.42
C VAL A 67 2.98 2.78 -14.72
N GLY A 68 3.95 3.31 -15.46
CA GLY A 68 5.28 3.64 -14.93
C GLY A 68 5.89 4.86 -15.62
N ASN A 69 6.62 5.67 -14.85
CA ASN A 69 7.32 6.84 -15.39
C ASN A 69 8.69 6.45 -15.95
N THR A 70 9.28 5.40 -15.39
CA THR A 70 10.57 4.86 -15.81
C THR A 70 10.41 3.42 -16.30
N LYS A 71 11.39 2.96 -17.07
CA LYS A 71 11.41 1.57 -17.54
C LYS A 71 11.59 0.62 -16.36
N GLU A 72 12.41 1.00 -15.39
CA GLU A 72 12.76 0.22 -14.22
C GLU A 72 11.52 -0.03 -13.33
N GLU A 73 10.69 0.99 -13.13
CA GLU A 73 9.43 0.87 -12.39
C GLU A 73 8.49 -0.14 -13.04
N ILE A 74 8.23 -0.01 -14.35
CA ILE A 74 7.28 -0.88 -15.03
C ILE A 74 7.82 -2.30 -15.19
N GLU A 75 9.14 -2.46 -15.29
CA GLU A 75 9.76 -3.79 -15.36
C GLU A 75 9.67 -4.54 -14.03
N LYS A 76 9.65 -3.83 -12.89
CA LYS A 76 9.37 -4.44 -11.59
C LYS A 76 7.96 -5.02 -11.54
N ASP A 77 6.96 -4.29 -12.02
CA ASP A 77 5.58 -4.76 -12.08
C ASP A 77 5.44 -5.93 -13.05
N TRP A 78 6.08 -5.84 -14.23
CA TRP A 78 6.14 -6.96 -15.18
C TRP A 78 6.72 -8.22 -14.54
N LYS A 79 7.88 -8.09 -13.86
CA LYS A 79 8.50 -9.21 -13.16
C LYS A 79 7.58 -9.78 -12.09
N TYR A 80 6.87 -8.94 -11.34
CA TYR A 80 5.92 -9.38 -10.34
C TYR A 80 4.81 -10.26 -10.96
N ILE A 81 4.27 -9.90 -12.12
CA ILE A 81 3.28 -10.72 -12.86
C ILE A 81 3.87 -12.09 -13.20
N ILE A 82 5.07 -12.09 -13.78
CA ILE A 82 5.72 -13.34 -14.20
C ILE A 82 5.97 -14.25 -13.01
N ASP A 83 6.45 -13.71 -11.89
CA ASP A 83 6.84 -14.52 -10.74
C ASP A 83 5.63 -14.98 -9.90
N ASN A 84 4.57 -14.17 -9.80
CA ASN A 84 3.47 -14.40 -8.84
C ASN A 84 2.15 -14.82 -9.49
N PHE A 85 1.89 -14.39 -10.73
CA PHE A 85 0.60 -14.65 -11.39
C PHE A 85 0.71 -15.78 -12.40
N MET A 86 1.71 -15.74 -13.28
CA MET A 86 1.84 -16.69 -14.39
C MET A 86 1.87 -18.18 -13.96
N PRO A 87 2.55 -18.59 -12.87
CA PRO A 87 2.59 -19.99 -12.47
C PRO A 87 1.21 -20.57 -12.09
N ALA A 88 0.28 -19.71 -11.67
CA ALA A 88 -1.10 -20.10 -11.39
C ALA A 88 -1.97 -20.03 -12.65
N VAL A 89 -1.77 -19.01 -13.49
CA VAL A 89 -2.45 -18.83 -14.79
C VAL A 89 -2.24 -20.02 -15.71
N GLU A 90 -1.03 -20.57 -15.77
CA GLU A 90 -0.69 -21.70 -16.66
C GLU A 90 -1.48 -22.98 -16.37
N LYS A 91 -2.15 -23.06 -15.21
CA LYS A 91 -3.00 -24.20 -14.83
C LYS A 91 -4.40 -24.13 -15.43
N TYR A 92 -4.81 -22.98 -15.95
CA TYR A 92 -6.10 -22.80 -16.61
C TYR A 92 -5.92 -23.02 -18.11
N GLU A 93 -6.90 -23.64 -18.75
CA GLU A 93 -6.89 -23.87 -20.21
C GLU A 93 -7.61 -22.73 -20.95
N ASP A 94 -8.74 -22.29 -20.40
CA ASP A 94 -9.59 -21.26 -20.99
C ASP A 94 -9.06 -19.84 -20.73
N PHE A 95 -9.18 -18.96 -21.73
CA PHE A 95 -8.67 -17.59 -21.64
C PHE A 95 -9.49 -16.73 -20.67
N ASP A 96 -10.82 -16.90 -20.62
CA ASP A 96 -11.70 -16.12 -19.76
C ASP A 96 -11.46 -16.47 -18.29
N ASP A 97 -11.17 -17.74 -18.00
CA ASP A 97 -10.76 -18.20 -16.66
C ASP A 97 -9.43 -17.56 -16.25
N LYS A 98 -8.45 -17.52 -17.17
CA LYS A 98 -7.15 -16.86 -16.96
C LYS A 98 -7.33 -15.36 -16.69
N GLU A 99 -8.10 -14.67 -17.53
CA GLU A 99 -8.40 -13.23 -17.40
C GLU A 99 -9.09 -12.95 -16.05
N SER A 100 -10.11 -13.73 -15.70
CA SER A 100 -10.86 -13.61 -14.45
C SER A 100 -9.96 -13.80 -13.21
N PHE A 101 -9.07 -14.79 -13.25
CA PHE A 101 -8.10 -15.02 -12.18
C PHE A 101 -7.18 -13.79 -11.98
N ILE A 102 -6.68 -13.21 -13.07
CA ILE A 102 -5.82 -12.02 -13.01
C ILE A 102 -6.58 -10.83 -12.42
N LEU A 103 -7.79 -10.54 -12.90
CA LEU A 103 -8.61 -9.44 -12.40
C LEU A 103 -8.89 -9.58 -10.90
N TYR A 104 -9.20 -10.80 -10.45
CA TYR A 104 -9.37 -11.11 -9.03
C TYR A 104 -8.09 -10.82 -8.22
N LYS A 105 -6.92 -11.29 -8.69
CA LYS A 105 -5.65 -11.04 -7.99
C LYS A 105 -5.25 -9.58 -7.98
N LEU A 106 -5.48 -8.85 -9.07
CA LEU A 106 -5.22 -7.43 -9.12
C LEU A 106 -6.12 -6.66 -8.15
N GLY A 107 -7.42 -7.00 -8.09
CA GLY A 107 -8.35 -6.42 -7.11
C GLY A 107 -7.90 -6.65 -5.67
N PHE A 108 -7.39 -7.84 -5.36
CA PHE A 108 -6.81 -8.15 -4.05
C PHE A 108 -5.55 -7.31 -3.75
N LEU A 109 -4.63 -7.17 -4.71
CA LEU A 109 -3.42 -6.36 -4.54
C LEU A 109 -3.76 -4.89 -4.23
N LEU A 110 -4.64 -4.30 -5.04
CA LEU A 110 -5.05 -2.90 -4.89
C LEU A 110 -5.74 -2.66 -3.54
N SER A 111 -6.57 -3.62 -3.10
CA SER A 111 -7.26 -3.54 -1.80
C SER A 111 -6.27 -3.65 -0.63
N SER A 112 -5.26 -4.50 -0.74
CA SER A 112 -4.23 -4.68 0.30
C SER A 112 -3.37 -3.44 0.47
N ASP A 113 -3.00 -2.80 -0.65
CA ASP A 113 -2.24 -1.54 -0.64
C ASP A 113 -3.05 -0.42 0.00
N GLU A 114 -4.34 -0.31 -0.34
CA GLU A 114 -5.23 0.70 0.24
C GLU A 114 -5.41 0.52 1.75
N LEU A 115 -5.62 -0.73 2.22
CA LEU A 115 -5.73 -1.03 3.65
C LEU A 115 -4.46 -0.66 4.42
N THR A 116 -3.30 -0.94 3.83
CA THR A 116 -2.00 -0.63 4.42
C THR A 116 -1.80 0.89 4.53
N GLN A 117 -2.09 1.64 3.47
CA GLN A 117 -2.01 3.11 3.47
C GLN A 117 -2.94 3.72 4.53
N ARG A 118 -4.20 3.28 4.58
CA ARG A 118 -5.17 3.76 5.59
C ARG A 118 -4.69 3.48 7.01
N THR A 119 -4.06 2.33 7.25
CA THR A 119 -3.54 1.98 8.57
C THR A 119 -2.36 2.89 8.95
N MET A 120 -1.42 3.11 8.03
CA MET A 120 -0.28 4.00 8.24
C MET A 120 -0.72 5.46 8.49
N ASP A 121 -1.71 5.95 7.73
CA ASP A 121 -2.26 7.29 7.94
C ASP A 121 -2.91 7.45 9.32
N ARG A 122 -3.61 6.41 9.80
CA ARG A 122 -4.17 6.41 11.15
C ARG A 122 -3.09 6.44 12.21
N LEU A 123 -2.00 5.69 12.02
CA LEU A 123 -0.86 5.69 12.95
C LEU A 123 -0.19 7.06 12.98
N LEU A 124 0.12 7.65 11.83
CA LEU A 124 0.73 8.99 11.74
C LEU A 124 -0.18 10.08 12.32
N LYS A 125 -1.49 9.99 12.11
CA LYS A 125 -2.47 10.92 12.69
C LYS A 125 -2.62 10.73 14.20
N ALA A 126 -2.45 9.52 14.73
CA ALA A 126 -2.48 9.25 16.16
C ALA A 126 -1.21 9.75 16.85
N THR A 127 -0.03 9.57 16.24
CA THR A 127 1.24 10.02 16.82
C THR A 127 1.41 11.54 16.73
N SER A 128 1.02 12.18 15.63
CA SER A 128 1.08 13.65 15.49
C SER A 128 0.19 14.41 16.48
N LYS A 129 -0.85 13.76 17.03
CA LYS A 129 -1.69 14.36 18.08
C LYS A 129 -1.05 14.35 19.47
N LEU A 130 0.02 13.58 19.71
CA LEU A 130 0.73 13.60 21.00
C LEU A 130 1.67 14.82 21.16
N ASP A 131 2.07 15.48 20.07
CA ASP A 131 2.95 16.65 20.13
C ASP A 131 2.25 17.96 20.55
N GLN A 132 0.92 17.95 20.74
CA GLN A 132 0.13 19.09 21.23
C GLN A 132 -0.37 18.92 22.67
N VAL A 133 0.42 18.28 23.54
CA VAL A 133 0.24 18.46 24.99
C VAL A 133 1.17 19.59 25.45
N PRO A 134 0.65 20.79 25.80
CA PRO A 134 1.47 21.82 26.41
C PRO A 134 1.99 21.29 27.76
N GLY A 135 3.29 21.00 27.85
CA GLY A 135 3.91 20.64 29.13
C GLY A 135 5.03 19.60 29.11
N LEU A 136 5.35 18.96 27.98
CA LEU A 136 6.49 18.04 27.93
C LEU A 136 7.76 18.73 27.42
N SER A 137 8.34 19.57 28.29
CA SER A 137 9.77 19.89 28.21
C SER A 137 10.55 18.70 28.79
N TYR A 138 11.24 17.96 27.93
CA TYR A 138 12.30 17.07 28.39
C TYR A 138 13.50 17.94 28.78
N ASN A 139 13.53 18.35 30.04
CA ASN A 139 14.76 18.85 30.67
C ASN A 139 15.66 17.66 30.95
N ASP A 140 16.58 17.41 30.03
CA ASP A 140 17.68 16.47 30.24
C ASP A 140 18.74 17.18 31.10
N ASN A 141 18.62 17.00 32.42
CA ASN A 141 19.63 17.39 33.38
C ASN A 141 19.63 16.39 34.54
N SER A 142 20.53 15.40 34.47
CA SER A 142 21.20 14.97 35.70
C SER A 142 22.50 14.22 35.48
N THR A 143 23.57 14.93 35.81
CA THR A 143 24.83 14.37 36.28
C THR A 143 24.63 13.69 37.64
N ARG A 144 24.92 12.38 37.67
CA ARG A 144 25.47 11.55 38.76
C ARG A 144 25.64 12.18 40.15
N SER A 145 24.96 11.64 41.17
CA SER A 145 25.54 11.03 42.40
C SER A 145 24.47 10.64 43.45
N ASP A 146 24.66 9.46 44.05
CA ASP A 146 23.91 8.80 45.14
C ASP A 146 24.51 9.20 46.52
N PRO A 147 24.05 8.69 47.70
CA PRO A 147 22.69 8.42 48.20
C PRO A 147 22.49 9.00 49.64
N THR A 148 21.27 8.99 50.22
CA THR A 148 21.02 8.69 51.65
C THR A 148 19.54 8.73 52.05
N SER A 149 19.19 7.80 52.96
CA SER A 149 18.17 7.90 54.04
C SER A 149 16.68 7.63 53.74
N GLU A 150 16.29 6.37 53.99
CA GLU A 150 15.28 5.92 54.97
C GLU A 150 13.86 6.56 55.07
N ARG A 151 12.86 5.66 55.00
CA ARG A 151 11.53 5.60 55.67
C ARG A 151 10.25 5.91 54.88
N ASN A 152 9.50 4.81 54.68
CA ASN A 152 8.07 4.59 54.91
C ASN A 152 7.00 5.28 54.05
N LYS A 153 5.97 4.45 53.78
CA LYS A 153 4.69 4.67 53.06
C LYS A 153 4.81 4.53 51.55
N LYS A 154 4.39 3.37 51.00
CA LYS A 154 4.18 3.22 49.54
C LYS A 154 3.06 4.18 49.13
N PRO A 155 3.35 5.28 48.42
CA PRO A 155 2.32 6.06 47.76
C PRO A 155 1.90 5.24 46.53
N ILE A 156 0.64 5.30 46.12
CA ILE A 156 0.25 4.83 44.80
C ILE A 156 1.09 5.67 43.81
N ASP A 157 2.05 5.03 43.15
CA ASP A 157 2.96 5.71 42.25
C ASP A 157 2.14 6.21 41.07
N VAL A 158 2.12 7.53 40.87
CA VAL A 158 1.38 8.18 39.78
C VAL A 158 1.86 7.64 38.42
N LYS A 159 3.08 7.12 38.36
CA LYS A 159 3.62 6.41 37.19
C LYS A 159 2.86 5.12 36.89
N ASP A 160 2.43 4.36 37.90
CA ASP A 160 1.66 3.13 37.71
C ASP A 160 0.27 3.44 37.14
N LEU A 161 -0.34 4.56 37.55
CA LEU A 161 -1.65 4.98 37.05
C LEU A 161 -1.59 5.47 35.60
N GLN A 162 -0.50 6.15 35.22
CA GLN A 162 -0.26 6.56 33.83
C GLN A 162 0.07 5.36 32.94
N ALA A 163 0.88 4.41 33.42
CA ALA A 163 1.18 3.18 32.71
C ALA A 163 -0.07 2.31 32.50
N GLN A 164 -0.94 2.19 33.51
CA GLN A 164 -2.23 1.51 33.37
C GLN A 164 -3.13 2.18 32.33
N ARG A 165 -3.17 3.52 32.30
CA ARG A 165 -3.98 4.26 31.33
C ARG A 165 -3.48 4.09 29.90
N GLN A 166 -2.16 4.16 29.69
CA GLN A 166 -1.55 3.92 28.37
C GLN A 166 -1.78 2.48 27.90
N ASN A 167 -1.71 1.51 28.80
CA ASN A 167 -1.94 0.11 28.47
C ASN A 167 -3.43 -0.14 28.13
N ALA A 168 -4.37 0.47 28.86
CA ALA A 168 -5.81 0.39 28.53
C ALA A 168 -6.15 1.03 27.18
N GLU A 169 -5.56 2.20 26.88
CA GLU A 169 -5.75 2.87 25.58
C GLU A 169 -5.18 2.04 24.42
N PHE A 170 -4.01 1.43 24.61
CA PHE A 170 -3.44 0.49 23.64
C PHE A 170 -4.40 -0.68 23.39
N ARG A 171 -4.97 -1.26 24.44
CA ARG A 171 -5.90 -2.40 24.32
C ARG A 171 -7.18 -2.05 23.57
N GLN A 172 -7.73 -0.84 23.78
CA GLN A 172 -8.90 -0.37 23.03
C GLN A 172 -8.61 -0.15 21.55
N LEU A 173 -7.43 0.40 21.21
CA LEU A 173 -7.04 0.64 19.82
C LEU A 173 -6.89 -0.66 19.01
N PHE A 174 -6.45 -1.74 19.65
CA PHE A 174 -6.21 -3.04 19.00
C PHE A 174 -7.32 -4.08 19.29
N ASN A 175 -8.41 -3.68 19.93
CA ASN A 175 -9.54 -4.54 20.29
C ASN A 175 -9.10 -5.82 21.05
N LEU A 176 -8.12 -5.68 21.94
CA LEU A 176 -7.52 -6.77 22.70
C LEU A 176 -8.39 -7.13 23.91
N PRO A 177 -8.56 -8.43 24.25
CA PRO A 177 -9.29 -8.85 25.44
C PRO A 177 -8.62 -8.40 26.74
N GLU A 178 -9.40 -8.25 27.80
CA GLU A 178 -8.90 -7.94 29.15
C GLU A 178 -8.08 -9.11 29.71
N GLU A 179 -7.10 -8.82 30.56
CA GLU A 179 -6.15 -9.84 31.06
C GLU A 179 -6.84 -10.87 31.95
N GLU A 180 -7.95 -10.50 32.59
CA GLU A 180 -8.77 -11.41 33.40
C GLU A 180 -9.46 -12.50 32.56
N ASP A 181 -9.64 -12.30 31.25
CA ASP A 181 -10.22 -13.30 30.35
C ASP A 181 -9.23 -14.38 29.91
N LEU A 182 -7.91 -14.12 30.00
CA LEU A 182 -6.87 -15.10 29.67
C LEU A 182 -6.74 -16.19 30.74
N VAL A 183 -7.03 -15.85 32.00
CA VAL A 183 -6.95 -16.81 33.12
C VAL A 183 -8.18 -17.72 33.16
N ARG A 184 -9.36 -17.24 32.76
CA ARG A 184 -10.59 -18.07 32.75
C ARG A 184 -10.65 -19.09 31.62
N ARG A 185 -9.85 -18.94 30.56
CA ARG A 185 -9.90 -19.85 29.40
C ARG A 185 -9.01 -21.10 29.51
N TYR A 186 -8.29 -21.26 30.62
CA TYR A 186 -7.44 -22.42 30.90
C TYR A 186 -7.85 -23.23 32.16
N PHE A 187 -8.99 -22.91 32.77
CA PHE A 187 -9.57 -23.70 33.87
C PHE A 187 -11.04 -24.04 33.61
N ILE A 188 -11.31 -24.81 32.55
CA ILE A 188 -12.37 -25.83 32.49
C ILE A 188 -11.84 -26.97 31.61
#